data_AF-A0A7R9TIZ2-F1
#
_entry.id   AF-A0A7R9TIZ2-F1
#
_cell.length_a   1.000
_cell.length_b   1.000
_cell.length_c   1.000
_cell.angle_alpha   90.00
_cell.angle_beta   90.00
_cell.angle_gamma   90.00
#
_symmetry.space_group_name_H-M   'P 1'
#
loop_
_entity.id
_entity.type
_entity.pdbx_description
1 polymer ?
#
loop_
_entity_poly.entity_id
_entity_poly.type
_entity_poly.pdbx_seq_one_letter_code
_entity_poly.pdbx_strand_id
1 'polypeptide(L)'
;RADADMERERFPGKFVGEAPPEDMPLHLQERGRIKTPWDDVKAELAERFGTSPEALEKAGTITDEEMAKAYTMMKLCREFENECSQSYMKGNIRGFMHLDSGQESVPALLADSIRTDDIKHSNYRDHCHALASGVDPGAVMAELY
;
A
#
# COMPACT_ATOMS: atom_id res chain seq x y z
N ARG A 1 2.59 21.56 12.94
CA ARG A 1 2.22 21.11 14.30
C ARG A 1 0.75 21.41 14.66
N ALA A 2 0.02 22.21 13.85
CA ALA A 2 -1.41 22.47 14.04
C ALA A 2 -2.33 21.55 13.20
N ASP A 3 -1.84 21.01 12.08
CA ASP A 3 -2.69 20.17 11.20
C ASP A 3 -2.86 18.72 11.68
N ALA A 4 -1.92 18.21 12.48
CA ALA A 4 -2.00 16.86 13.04
C ALA A 4 -3.06 16.72 14.16
N ASP A 5 -3.40 17.83 14.82
CA ASP A 5 -4.42 17.86 15.88
C ASP A 5 -5.84 17.97 15.30
N MET A 6 -6.03 18.62 14.13
CA MET A 6 -7.35 18.65 13.46
C MET A 6 -7.81 17.29 12.93
N GLU A 7 -6.90 16.44 12.46
CA GLU A 7 -7.23 15.07 12.02
C GLU A 7 -7.67 14.18 13.22
N ARG A 8 -7.10 14.40 14.41
CA ARG A 8 -7.47 13.67 15.64
C ARG A 8 -8.84 14.07 16.18
N GLU A 9 -9.25 15.32 16.02
CA GLU A 9 -10.58 15.78 16.43
C GLU A 9 -11.68 15.42 15.42
N ARG A 10 -11.35 15.29 14.14
CA ARG A 10 -12.34 14.97 13.08
C ARG A 10 -12.73 13.49 13.03
N PHE A 11 -11.87 12.61 13.53
CA PHE A 11 -12.15 11.18 13.64
C PHE A 11 -11.76 10.69 15.04
N PRO A 12 -12.66 10.83 16.04
CA PRO A 12 -12.42 10.26 17.35
C PRO A 12 -12.38 8.73 17.17
N GLY A 13 -11.17 8.18 17.25
CA GLY A 13 -10.93 6.76 17.04
C GLY A 13 -11.75 5.91 17.99
N LYS A 14 -12.86 5.35 17.50
CA LYS A 14 -13.41 4.13 18.02
C LYS A 14 -12.72 2.96 17.33
N PHE A 15 -11.99 2.22 18.15
CA PHE A 15 -11.07 1.17 17.78
C PHE A 15 -11.80 0.00 17.10
N VAL A 16 -11.00 -0.75 16.34
CA VAL A 16 -11.24 -2.10 15.82
C VAL A 16 -12.40 -2.83 16.51
N GLY A 17 -13.46 -3.14 15.75
CA GLY A 17 -14.53 -4.07 16.18
C GLY A 17 -15.94 -3.49 16.32
N GLU A 18 -16.15 -2.18 16.39
CA GLU A 18 -17.50 -1.60 16.51
C GLU A 18 -18.21 -1.41 15.15
N ALA A 19 -19.55 -1.44 15.18
CA ALA A 19 -20.39 -1.04 14.04
C ALA A 19 -20.21 0.47 13.78
N PRO A 20 -20.23 0.92 12.52
CA PRO A 20 -20.14 2.35 12.22
C PRO A 20 -21.27 3.12 12.93
N PRO A 21 -21.01 4.33 13.44
CA PRO A 21 -22.05 5.20 14.01
C PRO A 21 -23.24 5.38 13.05
N GLU A 22 -24.46 5.40 13.58
CA GLU A 22 -25.70 5.53 12.78
C GLU A 22 -25.74 6.83 11.94
N ASP A 23 -25.04 7.87 12.37
CA ASP A 23 -24.92 9.17 11.71
C ASP A 23 -23.75 9.27 10.72
N MET A 24 -22.97 8.19 10.54
CA MET A 24 -21.88 8.16 9.58
C MET A 24 -22.42 8.32 8.15
N PRO A 25 -21.86 9.22 7.32
CA PRO A 25 -22.27 9.33 5.92
C PRO A 25 -22.18 7.99 5.17
N LEU A 26 -23.19 7.65 4.35
CA LEU A 26 -23.31 6.36 3.66
C LEU A 26 -22.01 5.95 2.90
N HIS A 27 -21.37 6.91 2.22
CA HIS A 27 -20.13 6.68 1.48
C HIS A 27 -18.92 6.30 2.35
N LEU A 28 -18.99 6.52 3.67
CA LEU A 28 -18.00 6.07 4.65
C LEU A 28 -18.43 4.75 5.32
N GLN A 29 -19.74 4.47 5.39
CA GLN A 29 -20.27 3.17 5.83
C GLN A 29 -19.93 2.05 4.83
N GLU A 30 -19.99 2.35 3.53
CA GLU A 30 -19.76 1.40 2.43
C GLU A 30 -18.28 1.14 2.11
N ARG A 31 -17.35 1.90 2.71
CA ARG A 31 -15.92 1.57 2.66
C ARG A 31 -15.67 0.36 3.54
N GLY A 32 -16.00 -0.81 3.03
CA GLY A 32 -15.80 -2.11 3.67
C GLY A 32 -14.37 -2.24 4.15
N ARG A 33 -14.14 -2.01 5.44
CA ARG A 33 -12.87 -2.33 6.06
C ARG A 33 -12.77 -3.84 6.12
N ILE A 34 -11.62 -4.39 5.75
CA ILE A 34 -11.34 -5.81 5.97
C ILE A 34 -11.35 -6.03 7.47
N LYS A 35 -12.40 -6.68 7.97
CA LYS A 35 -12.59 -6.99 9.40
C LYS A 35 -12.26 -8.45 9.73
N THR A 36 -11.91 -9.26 8.72
CA THR A 36 -11.63 -10.68 8.88
C THR A 36 -10.47 -10.87 9.87
N PRO A 37 -10.70 -11.51 11.02
CA PRO A 37 -9.64 -11.86 11.96
C PRO A 37 -8.53 -12.67 11.31
N TRP A 38 -7.29 -12.50 11.77
CA TRP A 38 -6.15 -13.23 11.20
C TRP A 38 -6.29 -14.75 11.32
N ASP A 39 -6.93 -15.24 12.38
CA ASP A 39 -7.16 -16.68 12.56
C ASP A 39 -8.11 -17.25 11.48
N ASP A 40 -9.14 -16.50 11.10
CA ASP A 40 -10.07 -16.89 10.02
C ASP A 40 -9.35 -16.85 8.66
N VAL A 41 -8.48 -15.86 8.44
CA VAL A 41 -7.65 -15.78 7.22
C VAL A 41 -6.71 -16.98 7.11
N LYS A 42 -6.06 -17.39 8.20
CA LYS A 42 -5.17 -18.57 8.19
C LYS A 42 -5.92 -19.85 7.80
N ALA A 43 -7.13 -20.04 8.29
CA ALA A 43 -7.95 -21.21 7.95
C ALA A 43 -8.27 -21.24 6.45
N GLU A 44 -8.70 -20.10 5.90
CA GLU A 44 -9.01 -19.96 4.47
C GLU A 44 -7.76 -20.14 3.57
N LEU A 45 -6.61 -19.63 3.99
CA LEU A 45 -5.34 -19.82 3.29
C LEU A 45 -4.91 -21.30 3.27
N ALA A 46 -5.07 -22.02 4.39
CA ALA A 46 -4.76 -23.44 4.47
C ALA A 46 -5.71 -24.26 3.58
N GLU A 47 -7.03 -24.01 3.67
CA GLU A 47 -8.05 -24.78 2.97
C GLU A 47 -8.03 -24.55 1.46
N ARG A 48 -8.02 -23.28 1.02
CA ARG A 48 -8.20 -22.94 -0.40
C ARG A 48 -6.90 -22.87 -1.19
N PHE A 49 -5.81 -22.46 -0.54
CA PHE A 49 -4.53 -22.23 -1.20
C PHE A 49 -3.48 -23.28 -0.83
N GLY A 50 -3.79 -24.20 0.08
CA GLY A 50 -2.88 -25.27 0.49
C GLY A 50 -1.63 -24.75 1.20
N THR A 51 -1.70 -23.57 1.81
CA THR A 51 -0.56 -22.94 2.49
C THR A 51 -0.10 -23.80 3.66
N SER A 52 1.20 -24.16 3.69
CA SER A 52 1.77 -24.99 4.75
C SER A 52 1.70 -24.30 6.13
N PRO A 53 1.55 -25.04 7.23
CA PRO A 53 1.54 -24.49 8.58
C PRO A 53 2.75 -23.60 8.90
N GLU A 54 3.95 -23.97 8.43
CA GLU A 54 5.18 -23.21 8.63
C GLU A 54 5.12 -21.83 7.95
N ALA A 55 4.52 -21.76 6.76
CA ALA A 55 4.34 -20.51 6.02
C ALA A 55 3.29 -19.60 6.68
N LEU A 56 2.22 -20.18 7.24
CA LEU A 56 1.21 -19.41 7.99
C LEU A 56 1.77 -18.83 9.29
N GLU A 57 2.60 -19.59 9.99
CA GLU A 57 3.26 -19.11 11.21
C GLU A 57 4.24 -17.98 10.89
N LYS A 58 5.05 -18.15 9.84
CA LYS A 58 5.94 -17.09 9.36
C LYS A 58 5.17 -15.82 9.02
N ALA A 59 4.05 -15.94 8.28
CA ALA A 59 3.21 -14.80 7.88
C ALA A 59 2.53 -14.08 9.08
N GLY A 60 2.42 -14.75 10.23
CA GLY A 60 1.90 -14.15 11.47
C GLY A 60 2.91 -13.27 12.21
N THR A 61 4.17 -13.25 11.77
CA THR A 61 5.25 -12.48 12.40
C THR A 61 5.90 -11.55 11.38
N ILE A 62 6.37 -10.40 11.83
CA ILE A 62 7.16 -9.47 11.01
C ILE A 62 8.47 -9.20 11.72
N THR A 63 9.57 -9.37 11.00
CA THR A 63 10.92 -9.09 11.51
C THR A 63 11.26 -7.62 11.34
N ASP A 64 12.22 -7.12 12.14
CA ASP A 64 12.72 -5.74 12.00
C ASP A 64 13.33 -5.50 10.60
N GLU A 65 13.92 -6.52 9.99
CA GLU A 65 14.48 -6.46 8.64
C GLU A 65 13.38 -6.27 7.59
N GLU A 66 12.30 -7.06 7.65
CA GLU A 66 11.14 -6.92 6.76
C GLU A 66 10.48 -5.55 6.94
N MET A 67 10.36 -5.07 8.19
CA MET A 67 9.83 -3.74 8.49
C MET A 67 10.70 -2.63 7.90
N ALA A 68 12.03 -2.72 8.05
CA ALA A 68 12.99 -1.78 7.49
C ALA A 68 12.98 -1.78 5.96
N LYS A 69 12.85 -2.96 5.34
CA LYS A 69 12.73 -3.12 3.88
C LYS A 69 11.45 -2.45 3.37
N ALA A 70 10.31 -2.74 3.98
CA ALA A 70 9.03 -2.13 3.61
C ALA A 70 9.07 -0.60 3.77
N TYR A 71 9.65 -0.10 4.88
CA TYR A 71 9.83 1.34 5.09
C TYR A 71 10.73 1.98 4.02
N THR A 72 11.84 1.33 3.68
CA THR A 72 12.76 1.82 2.64
C THR A 72 12.09 1.88 1.28
N MET A 73 11.28 0.86 0.93
CA MET A 73 10.50 0.86 -0.30
C MET A 73 9.45 1.98 -0.32
N MET A 74 8.69 2.15 0.77
CA MET A 74 7.71 3.25 0.87
C MET A 74 8.37 4.63 0.74
N LYS A 75 9.55 4.80 1.34
CA LYS A 75 10.32 6.05 1.24
C LYS A 75 10.79 6.30 -0.18
N LEU A 76 11.34 5.28 -0.86
CA LEU A 76 11.73 5.37 -2.27
C LEU A 76 10.56 5.78 -3.15
N CYS A 77 9.41 5.11 -3.01
CA CYS A 77 8.18 5.44 -3.73
C CYS A 77 7.77 6.91 -3.52
N ARG A 78 7.75 7.39 -2.26
CA ARG A 78 7.42 8.78 -1.95
C ARG A 78 8.39 9.77 -2.61
N GLU A 79 9.69 9.52 -2.52
CA GLU A 79 10.71 10.40 -3.09
C GLU A 79 10.63 10.41 -4.63
N PHE A 80 10.42 9.24 -5.24
CA PHE A 80 10.23 9.10 -6.68
C PHE A 80 9.04 9.92 -7.20
N GLU A 81 7.88 9.79 -6.54
CA GLU A 81 6.66 10.51 -6.94
C GLU A 81 6.79 12.03 -6.70
N ASN A 82 7.54 12.45 -5.67
CA ASN A 82 7.86 13.86 -5.48
C ASN A 82 8.72 14.42 -6.61
N GLU A 83 9.70 13.65 -7.11
CA GLU A 83 10.52 14.05 -8.26
C GLU A 83 9.72 14.04 -9.57
N CYS A 84 8.81 13.08 -9.76
CA CYS A 84 7.87 13.06 -10.88
C CYS A 84 7.01 14.33 -10.89
N SER A 85 6.44 14.70 -9.74
CA SER A 85 5.65 15.92 -9.56
C SER A 85 6.45 17.17 -9.91
N GLN A 86 7.67 17.30 -9.36
CA GLN A 86 8.55 18.44 -9.65
C GLN A 86 8.94 18.52 -11.14
N SER A 87 9.23 17.39 -11.77
CA SER A 87 9.64 17.33 -13.18
C SER A 87 8.48 17.60 -14.14
N TYR A 88 7.28 17.16 -13.79
CA TYR A 88 6.05 17.53 -14.47
C TYR A 88 5.79 19.04 -14.42
N MET A 89 5.94 19.66 -13.24
CA MET A 89 5.80 21.12 -13.08
C MET A 89 6.83 21.91 -13.89
N LYS A 90 8.02 21.36 -14.09
CA LYS A 90 9.06 21.95 -14.97
C LYS A 90 8.78 21.77 -16.47
N GLY A 91 7.76 20.99 -16.83
CA GLY A 91 7.41 20.68 -18.21
C GLY A 91 8.29 19.61 -18.87
N ASN A 92 9.09 18.89 -18.08
CA ASN A 92 9.92 17.78 -18.57
C ASN A 92 9.05 16.56 -18.86
N ILE A 93 8.14 16.23 -17.95
CA ILE A 93 7.16 15.14 -18.13
C ILE A 93 5.87 15.72 -18.69
N ARG A 94 5.26 15.05 -19.66
CA ARG A 94 4.08 15.53 -20.39
C ARG A 94 2.93 14.53 -20.33
N GLY A 95 1.73 14.99 -20.66
CA GLY A 95 0.54 14.14 -20.70
C GLY A 95 -0.07 13.94 -19.33
N PHE A 96 -0.49 12.71 -19.03
CA PHE A 96 -1.14 12.39 -17.76
C PHE A 96 -0.13 11.93 -16.71
N MET A 97 -0.36 12.32 -15.45
CA MET A 97 0.49 11.98 -14.33
C MET A 97 -0.40 11.59 -13.13
N HIS A 98 -0.32 10.34 -12.68
CA HIS A 98 -1.08 9.85 -11.53
C HIS A 98 -0.12 9.30 -10.47
N LEU A 99 0.00 10.01 -9.34
CA LEU A 99 1.01 9.74 -8.31
C LEU A 99 0.47 8.86 -7.18
N ASP A 100 1.16 7.77 -6.81
CA ASP A 100 0.83 6.90 -5.67
C ASP A 100 1.05 7.54 -4.28
N SER A 101 1.30 8.85 -4.21
CA SER A 101 1.55 9.57 -2.96
C SER A 101 0.43 9.35 -1.93
N GLY A 102 0.79 8.73 -0.80
CA GLY A 102 -0.13 8.34 0.27
C GLY A 102 -0.65 6.90 0.18
N GLN A 103 -0.29 6.16 -0.87
CA GLN A 103 -0.66 4.75 -1.10
C GLN A 103 0.56 3.83 -1.16
N GLU A 104 1.75 4.29 -0.75
CA GLU A 104 3.03 3.57 -0.95
C GLU A 104 3.11 2.24 -0.21
N SER A 105 2.35 2.08 0.88
CA SER A 105 2.28 0.84 1.63
C SER A 105 1.69 -0.30 0.82
N VAL A 106 0.81 0.00 -0.15
CA VAL A 106 0.17 -1.01 -1.00
C VAL A 106 1.22 -1.75 -1.85
N PRO A 107 2.00 -1.09 -2.73
CA PRO A 107 3.02 -1.78 -3.51
C PRO A 107 4.15 -2.32 -2.65
N ALA A 108 4.57 -1.62 -1.59
CA ALA A 108 5.67 -2.04 -0.73
C ALA A 108 5.38 -3.37 -0.01
N LEU A 109 4.19 -3.50 0.58
CA LEU A 109 3.80 -4.74 1.29
C LEU A 109 3.36 -5.85 0.32
N LEU A 110 2.66 -5.49 -0.76
CA LEU A 110 2.23 -6.46 -1.76
C LEU A 110 3.41 -7.20 -2.39
N ALA A 111 4.49 -6.48 -2.72
CA ALA A 111 5.67 -7.08 -3.32
C ALA A 111 6.36 -8.12 -2.42
N ASP A 112 6.28 -7.95 -1.10
CA ASP A 112 6.81 -8.91 -0.12
C ASP A 112 5.83 -10.04 0.23
N SER A 113 4.55 -9.88 -0.11
CA SER A 113 3.49 -10.83 0.25
C SER A 113 3.14 -11.83 -0.84
N ILE A 114 3.65 -11.65 -2.06
CA ILE A 114 3.37 -12.54 -3.20
C ILE A 114 4.65 -13.22 -3.69
N ARG A 115 4.50 -14.27 -4.48
CA ARG A 115 5.62 -14.99 -5.07
C ARG A 115 6.23 -14.19 -6.21
N THR A 116 7.50 -14.45 -6.50
CA THR A 116 8.22 -13.79 -7.59
C THR A 116 7.72 -14.19 -8.98
N ASP A 117 7.02 -15.32 -9.10
CA ASP A 117 6.39 -15.82 -10.32
C ASP A 117 4.91 -15.41 -10.46
N ASP A 118 4.35 -14.69 -9.46
CA ASP A 118 2.98 -14.20 -9.53
C ASP A 118 2.86 -13.02 -10.50
N ILE A 119 1.76 -13.00 -11.25
CA ILE A 119 1.47 -11.93 -12.22
C ILE A 119 0.76 -10.78 -11.50
N LYS A 120 1.32 -9.57 -11.59
CA LYS A 120 0.71 -8.34 -11.10
C LYS A 120 0.09 -7.56 -12.26
N HIS A 121 -1.15 -7.12 -12.09
CA HIS A 121 -1.79 -6.14 -12.97
C HIS A 121 -2.04 -4.85 -12.20
N SER A 122 -1.66 -3.71 -12.78
CA SER A 122 -1.99 -2.39 -12.28
C SER A 122 -2.70 -1.58 -13.35
N ASN A 123 -3.23 -0.42 -12.95
CA ASN A 123 -3.84 0.56 -13.83
C ASN A 123 -2.85 1.72 -14.10
N TYR A 124 -3.35 2.90 -14.43
CA TYR A 124 -2.56 4.11 -14.73
C TYR A 124 -1.84 4.76 -13.53
N ARG A 125 -1.79 4.08 -12.37
CA ARG A 125 -1.14 4.53 -11.14
C ARG A 125 -0.25 3.38 -10.66
N ASP A 126 0.87 3.22 -11.34
CA ASP A 126 1.67 2.00 -11.30
C ASP A 126 3.16 2.24 -11.08
N HIS A 127 3.60 3.50 -10.97
CA HIS A 127 5.01 3.83 -10.78
C HIS A 127 5.58 3.06 -9.57
N CYS A 128 4.91 3.17 -8.42
CA CYS A 128 5.36 2.53 -7.19
C CYS A 128 5.22 1.00 -7.26
N HIS A 129 4.26 0.48 -8.02
CA HIS A 129 4.13 -0.95 -8.29
C HIS A 129 5.28 -1.49 -9.16
N ALA A 130 5.75 -0.72 -10.14
CA ALA A 130 6.92 -1.08 -10.95
C ALA A 130 8.20 -1.08 -10.10
N LEU A 131 8.41 -0.03 -9.29
CA LEU A 131 9.55 0.06 -8.35
C LEU A 131 9.57 -1.10 -7.37
N ALA A 132 8.44 -1.40 -6.73
CA ALA A 132 8.33 -2.50 -5.78
C ALA A 132 8.48 -3.88 -6.44
N SER A 133 8.29 -3.97 -7.76
CA SER A 133 8.57 -5.18 -8.54
C SER A 133 10.04 -5.30 -8.98
N GLY A 134 10.89 -4.35 -8.57
CA GLY A 134 12.33 -4.39 -8.82
C GLY A 134 12.78 -3.69 -10.09
N VAL A 135 11.90 -2.94 -10.77
CA VAL A 135 12.31 -2.12 -11.92
C VAL A 135 13.19 -0.98 -11.42
N ASP A 136 14.29 -0.72 -12.14
CA ASP A 136 15.20 0.37 -11.82
C ASP A 136 14.46 1.72 -11.85
N PRO A 137 14.60 2.58 -10.82
CA PRO A 137 13.93 3.88 -10.79
C PRO A 137 14.33 4.79 -11.96
N GLY A 138 15.58 4.69 -12.44
CA GLY A 138 16.03 5.44 -13.61
C GLY A 138 15.31 5.01 -14.88
N ALA A 139 15.06 3.71 -15.05
CA ALA A 139 14.26 3.19 -16.16
C ALA A 139 12.80 3.68 -16.09
N VAL A 140 12.17 3.64 -14.91
CA VAL A 140 10.81 4.17 -14.73
C VAL A 140 10.76 5.66 -15.04
N MET A 141 11.72 6.45 -14.54
CA MET A 141 11.77 7.89 -14.81
C MET A 141 12.01 8.19 -16.30
N ALA A 142 12.82 7.38 -16.99
CA ALA A 142 13.10 7.55 -18.41
C ALA A 142 11.85 7.33 -19.29
N GLU A 143 10.94 6.44 -18.90
CA GLU A 143 9.65 6.27 -19.61
C GLU A 143 8.68 7.44 -19.40
N LEU A 144 8.85 8.21 -18.33
CA LEU A 144 8.01 9.38 -18.03
C LEU A 144 8.47 10.65 -18.76
N TYR A 145 9.77 10.79 -19.03
CA TYR A 145 10.39 11.98 -19.64
C TYR A 145 10.17 12.06 -21.17
#